data_AF-A0ABD2Q2N4-F1
#
_entry.id   AF-A0ABD2Q2N4-F1
#
_cell.length_a   1.000
_cell.length_b   1.000
_cell.length_c   1.000
_cell.angle_alpha   90.00
_cell.angle_beta   90.00
_cell.angle_gamma   90.00
#
_symmetry.space_group_name_H-M   'P 1'
#
loop_
_entity.id
_entity.type
_entity.pdbx_description
1 polymer ?
#
loop_
_entity_poly.entity_id
_entity_poly.type
_entity_poly.pdbx_seq_one_letter_code
_entity_poly.pdbx_strand_id
1 'polypeptide(L)'
;MHVFKNKVEEDGKLSKLLESLRYAFAERAFGIELVNLNTKKGLVQSIGIRLNEHILNSCLTKGPQSKTSGAVEFQHFWGKKSELRHIDGDLRECLAWDPNKDIPTQICSFVFKKLQLTIQYNTIQTNKLLKFCSHRLPYTFNSCVFEASDAYVTALNDRIKEYFLALNDKLPLDIRDVFCLSSSLRTLAALPPIALLPYPLTKRSVYSPPSSHPVHFIQPLYGLLT
;
A
#
# COMPACT_ATOMS: atom_id res chain seq x y z
N MET A 1 -2.71 4.78 14.67
CA MET A 1 -3.84 4.63 15.61
C MET A 1 -5.05 5.36 15.04
N HIS A 2 -6.03 4.62 14.53
CA HIS A 2 -7.30 5.21 14.09
C HIS A 2 -8.21 5.38 15.31
N VAL A 3 -8.76 6.57 15.51
CA VAL A 3 -9.63 6.89 16.66
C VAL A 3 -11.02 7.18 16.12
N PHE A 4 -11.98 6.34 16.51
CA PHE A 4 -13.38 6.44 16.11
C PHE A 4 -14.19 7.04 17.25
N LYS A 5 -14.77 8.23 17.07
CA LYS A 5 -15.62 8.83 18.10
C LYS A 5 -17.05 8.37 17.88
N ASN A 6 -17.64 7.71 18.87
CA ASN A 6 -19.06 7.40 18.82
C ASN A 6 -19.81 8.02 20.00
N LYS A 7 -20.98 8.58 19.70
CA LYS A 7 -21.98 9.01 20.68
C LYS A 7 -23.09 7.96 20.59
N VAL A 8 -22.82 6.74 21.07
CA VAL A 8 -23.79 5.63 21.01
C VAL A 8 -24.14 5.21 22.42
N GLU A 9 -25.41 5.40 22.73
CA GLU A 9 -26.07 5.20 24.03
C GLU A 9 -26.74 3.82 24.12
N GLU A 10 -26.26 2.82 23.36
CA GLU A 10 -26.84 1.46 23.36
C GLU A 10 -25.75 0.39 23.27
N ASP A 11 -25.49 -0.31 24.37
CA ASP A 11 -24.46 -1.35 24.49
C ASP A 11 -24.56 -2.46 23.42
N GLY A 12 -25.78 -2.77 22.94
CA GLY A 12 -26.02 -3.76 21.90
C GLY A 12 -25.54 -3.36 20.50
N LYS A 13 -25.46 -2.06 20.19
CA LYS A 13 -24.95 -1.58 18.89
C LYS A 13 -23.42 -1.64 18.83
N LEU A 14 -22.76 -1.44 19.98
CA LEU A 14 -21.32 -1.41 20.08
C LEU A 14 -20.70 -2.82 20.03
N SER A 15 -21.34 -3.80 20.68
CA SER A 15 -20.94 -5.21 20.57
C SER A 15 -21.02 -5.72 19.13
N LYS A 16 -22.14 -5.45 18.45
CA LYS A 16 -22.35 -5.80 17.03
C LYS A 16 -21.34 -5.12 16.11
N LEU A 17 -20.94 -3.88 16.42
CA LEU A 17 -19.91 -3.17 15.69
C LEU A 17 -18.54 -3.85 15.85
N LEU A 18 -18.15 -4.20 17.06
CA LEU A 18 -16.88 -4.89 17.33
C LEU A 18 -16.83 -6.24 16.64
N GLU A 19 -17.90 -7.03 16.70
CA GLU A 19 -18.00 -8.32 16.02
C GLU A 19 -17.89 -8.16 14.50
N SER A 20 -18.61 -7.19 13.93
CA SER A 20 -18.55 -6.90 12.49
C SER A 20 -17.16 -6.45 12.04
N LEU A 21 -16.47 -5.64 12.86
CA LEU A 21 -15.10 -5.21 12.57
C LEU A 21 -14.11 -6.38 12.68
N ARG A 22 -14.25 -7.25 13.68
CA ARG A 22 -13.40 -8.44 13.83
C ARG A 22 -13.55 -9.37 12.63
N TYR A 23 -14.78 -9.62 12.20
CA TYR A 23 -15.04 -10.39 10.98
C TYR A 23 -14.46 -9.69 9.73
N ALA A 24 -14.66 -8.38 9.60
CA ALA A 24 -14.26 -7.64 8.41
C ALA A 24 -12.74 -7.50 8.25
N PHE A 25 -12.01 -7.30 9.35
CA PHE A 25 -10.55 -7.24 9.32
C PHE A 25 -9.91 -8.63 9.24
N ALA A 26 -10.52 -9.65 9.83
CA ALA A 26 -10.00 -11.02 9.86
C ALA A 26 -8.49 -11.01 10.19
N GLU A 27 -7.67 -11.63 9.33
CA GLU A 27 -6.20 -11.72 9.52
C GLU A 27 -5.47 -10.37 9.43
N ARG A 28 -6.11 -9.32 8.89
CA ARG A 28 -5.51 -7.97 8.78
C ARG A 28 -5.41 -7.26 10.12
N ALA A 29 -6.05 -7.76 11.17
CA ALA A 29 -5.93 -7.21 12.52
C ALA A 29 -5.63 -8.31 13.54
N PHE A 30 -4.62 -8.08 14.38
CA PHE A 30 -4.30 -8.93 15.53
C PHE A 30 -5.22 -8.68 16.73
N GLY A 31 -5.97 -7.58 16.73
CA GLY A 31 -6.83 -7.22 17.86
C GLY A 31 -7.66 -5.99 17.58
N ILE A 32 -8.89 -6.01 18.09
CA ILE A 32 -9.83 -4.88 18.05
C ILE A 32 -10.43 -4.74 19.44
N GLU A 33 -10.18 -3.59 20.06
CA GLU A 33 -10.47 -3.32 21.46
C GLU A 33 -11.14 -1.95 21.63
N LEU A 34 -12.00 -1.84 22.64
CA LEU A 34 -12.57 -0.57 23.05
C LEU A 34 -11.59 0.14 24.00
N VAL A 35 -11.30 1.39 23.70
CA VAL A 35 -10.37 2.24 24.44
C VAL A 35 -11.10 3.50 24.86
N ASN A 36 -11.10 3.77 26.17
CA ASN A 36 -11.64 5.00 26.71
C ASN A 36 -10.56 6.09 26.66
N LEU A 37 -10.73 7.08 25.80
CA LEU A 37 -9.79 8.19 25.66
C LEU A 37 -10.27 9.38 26.49
N ASN A 38 -9.41 9.85 27.39
CA ASN A 38 -9.69 11.04 28.16
C ASN A 38 -9.34 12.28 27.33
N THR A 39 -10.34 13.11 27.00
CA THR A 39 -10.13 14.32 26.20
C THR A 39 -10.48 15.56 27.01
N LYS A 40 -10.03 16.75 26.59
CA LYS A 40 -10.42 18.03 27.23
C LYS A 40 -11.94 18.25 27.30
N LYS A 41 -12.72 17.52 26.48
CA LYS A 41 -14.19 17.57 26.44
C LYS A 41 -14.87 16.42 27.21
N GLY A 42 -14.11 15.63 27.96
CA GLY A 42 -14.58 14.45 28.69
C GLY A 42 -14.11 13.13 28.11
N LEU A 43 -14.63 12.03 28.67
CA LEU A 43 -14.32 10.66 28.27
C LEU A 43 -14.98 10.34 26.93
N VAL A 44 -14.19 9.88 25.96
CA VAL A 44 -14.67 9.48 24.63
C VAL A 44 -14.33 8.01 24.39
N GLN A 45 -15.34 7.19 24.16
CA GLN A 45 -15.14 5.81 23.73
C GLN A 45 -14.59 5.78 22.31
N SER A 46 -13.53 5.00 22.12
CA SER A 46 -12.80 4.87 20.85
C SER A 46 -12.46 3.43 20.57
N ILE A 47 -12.33 3.05 19.31
CA ILE A 47 -11.93 1.68 18.93
C ILE A 47 -10.45 1.70 18.54
N GLY A 48 -9.63 0.92 19.25
CA GLY A 48 -8.25 0.64 18.91
C GLY A 48 -8.17 -0.60 18.03
N ILE A 49 -7.44 -0.51 16.92
CA ILE A 49 -7.20 -1.64 16.01
C ILE A 49 -5.69 -1.85 15.91
N ARG A 50 -5.24 -3.06 16.24
CA ARG A 50 -3.85 -3.51 16.07
C ARG A 50 -3.73 -4.21 14.73
N LEU A 51 -3.12 -3.55 13.76
CA LEU A 51 -3.06 -3.98 12.37
C LEU A 51 -1.90 -4.97 12.13
N ASN A 52 -2.08 -5.85 11.15
CA ASN A 52 -1.05 -6.76 10.65
C ASN A 52 -0.43 -6.20 9.38
N GLU A 53 0.74 -5.57 9.51
CA GLU A 53 1.40 -4.80 8.44
C GLU A 53 1.69 -5.62 7.17
N HIS A 54 1.97 -6.92 7.30
CA HIS A 54 2.35 -7.79 6.18
C HIS A 54 1.25 -7.98 5.15
N ILE A 55 -0.01 -7.99 5.59
CA ILE A 55 -1.18 -8.21 4.71
C ILE A 55 -2.13 -7.03 4.70
N LEU A 56 -1.85 -5.97 5.47
CA LEU A 56 -2.67 -4.78 5.59
C LEU A 56 -2.99 -4.15 4.23
N ASN A 57 -1.96 -4.00 3.41
CA ASN A 57 -2.02 -3.32 2.12
C ASN A 57 -2.34 -4.26 0.95
N SER A 58 -2.61 -5.54 1.22
CA SER A 58 -3.04 -6.47 0.16
C SER A 58 -4.35 -5.97 -0.45
N CYS A 59 -4.35 -5.72 -1.75
CA CYS A 59 -5.54 -5.25 -2.48
C CYS A 59 -6.61 -6.33 -2.61
N LEU A 60 -6.32 -7.57 -2.22
CA LEU A 60 -7.21 -8.71 -2.32
C LEU A 60 -7.41 -9.34 -0.94
N THR A 61 -8.66 -9.45 -0.50
CA THR A 61 -9.02 -10.33 0.61
C THR A 61 -9.49 -11.65 0.03
N LYS A 62 -8.79 -12.74 0.36
CA LYS A 62 -9.20 -14.10 0.00
C LYS A 62 -10.30 -14.55 0.95
N GLY A 63 -11.42 -14.98 0.40
CA GLY A 63 -12.50 -15.62 1.14
C GLY A 63 -12.51 -17.14 0.94
N PRO A 64 -13.59 -17.80 1.38
CA PRO A 64 -13.74 -19.25 1.27
C PRO A 64 -13.97 -19.71 -0.18
N GLN A 65 -13.79 -21.01 -0.40
CA GLN A 65 -14.04 -21.65 -1.70
C GLN A 65 -15.52 -21.54 -2.09
N SER A 66 -15.78 -21.32 -3.39
CA SER A 66 -17.13 -21.21 -3.92
C SER A 66 -17.98 -22.45 -3.59
N LYS A 67 -19.29 -22.24 -3.41
CA LYS A 67 -20.29 -23.29 -3.08
C LYS A 67 -20.10 -23.98 -1.71
N THR A 68 -19.27 -23.43 -0.83
CA THR A 68 -19.22 -23.85 0.58
C THR A 68 -20.22 -23.07 1.43
N SER A 69 -20.59 -23.57 2.62
CA SER A 69 -21.42 -22.83 3.58
C SER A 69 -20.77 -21.49 3.97
N GLY A 70 -19.45 -21.48 4.14
CA GLY A 70 -18.69 -20.25 4.40
C GLY A 70 -18.81 -19.23 3.27
N ALA A 71 -18.93 -19.65 2.00
CA ALA A 71 -19.13 -18.72 0.88
C ALA A 71 -20.50 -18.02 0.95
N VAL A 72 -21.54 -18.73 1.39
CA VAL A 72 -22.87 -18.14 1.59
C VAL A 72 -22.83 -17.11 2.71
N GLU A 73 -22.17 -17.42 3.84
CA GLU A 73 -22.00 -16.47 4.95
C GLU A 73 -21.18 -15.25 4.54
N PHE A 74 -20.09 -15.46 3.80
CA PHE A 74 -19.23 -14.41 3.28
C PHE A 74 -20.00 -13.49 2.34
N GLN A 75 -20.75 -14.07 1.40
CA GLN A 75 -21.60 -13.32 0.49
C GLN A 75 -22.73 -12.58 1.22
N HIS A 76 -23.33 -13.19 2.25
CA HIS A 76 -24.33 -12.54 3.08
C HIS A 76 -23.73 -11.35 3.85
N PHE A 77 -22.49 -11.47 4.33
CA PHE A 77 -21.83 -10.37 5.02
C PHE A 77 -21.42 -9.24 4.08
N TRP A 78 -20.75 -9.55 2.96
CA TRP A 78 -20.17 -8.55 2.07
C TRP A 78 -21.15 -8.05 0.98
N GLY A 79 -22.20 -8.82 0.73
CA GLY A 79 -23.22 -8.53 -0.29
C GLY A 79 -22.57 -8.31 -1.66
N LYS A 80 -22.91 -7.18 -2.28
CA LYS A 80 -22.42 -6.79 -3.61
C LYS A 80 -20.90 -6.53 -3.68
N LYS A 81 -20.21 -6.46 -2.53
CA LYS A 81 -18.75 -6.28 -2.50
C LYS A 81 -18.01 -7.61 -2.74
N SER A 82 -18.66 -8.75 -2.47
CA SER A 82 -18.14 -10.08 -2.77
C SER A 82 -18.16 -10.34 -4.26
N GLU A 83 -17.06 -10.86 -4.78
CA GLU A 83 -16.93 -11.28 -6.17
C GLU A 83 -16.19 -12.62 -6.26
N LEU A 84 -16.55 -13.43 -7.25
CA LEU A 84 -15.87 -14.69 -7.52
C LEU A 84 -14.60 -14.45 -8.32
N ARG A 85 -13.48 -15.02 -7.89
CA ARG A 85 -12.20 -15.01 -8.63
C ARG A 85 -11.54 -16.38 -8.58
N HIS A 86 -10.83 -16.71 -9.66
CA HIS A 86 -9.85 -17.79 -9.62
C HIS A 86 -8.60 -17.31 -8.88
N ILE A 87 -8.30 -17.92 -7.74
CA ILE A 87 -7.13 -17.67 -6.92
C ILE A 87 -6.46 -19.01 -6.66
N ASP A 88 -5.17 -19.11 -6.99
CA ASP A 88 -4.36 -20.31 -6.75
C ASP A 88 -4.96 -21.59 -7.37
N GLY A 89 -5.69 -21.45 -8.49
CA GLY A 89 -6.38 -22.54 -9.18
C GLY A 89 -7.84 -22.75 -8.76
N ASP A 90 -8.23 -22.30 -7.56
CA ASP A 90 -9.58 -22.47 -7.03
C ASP A 90 -10.49 -21.28 -7.32
N LEU A 91 -11.77 -21.54 -7.54
CA LEU A 91 -12.79 -20.50 -7.55
C LEU A 91 -13.21 -20.14 -6.12
N ARG A 92 -12.94 -18.91 -5.68
CA ARG A 92 -13.18 -18.43 -4.31
C ARG A 92 -13.97 -17.12 -4.29
N GLU A 93 -14.72 -16.90 -3.21
CA GLU A 93 -15.27 -15.58 -2.90
C GLU A 93 -14.16 -14.64 -2.46
N CYS A 94 -14.15 -13.41 -2.96
CA CYS A 94 -13.05 -12.46 -2.79
C CYS A 94 -13.54 -11.03 -2.65
N LEU A 95 -12.67 -10.16 -2.13
CA LEU A 95 -12.89 -8.70 -2.13
C LEU A 95 -11.70 -8.01 -2.78
N ALA A 96 -11.95 -7.26 -3.85
CA ALA A 96 -10.98 -6.32 -4.40
C ALA A 96 -11.12 -4.93 -3.77
N TRP A 97 -10.02 -4.42 -3.23
CA TRP A 97 -9.89 -3.08 -2.68
C TRP A 97 -9.21 -2.14 -3.66
N ASP A 98 -9.49 -0.84 -3.56
CA ASP A 98 -8.85 0.18 -4.38
C ASP A 98 -7.41 0.42 -3.86
N PRO A 99 -6.36 0.15 -4.64
CA PRO A 99 -4.97 0.32 -4.19
C PRO A 99 -4.62 1.78 -3.90
N ASN A 100 -5.35 2.74 -4.47
CA ASN A 100 -5.06 4.17 -4.32
C ASN A 100 -5.64 4.76 -3.03
N LYS A 101 -6.34 3.95 -2.24
CA LYS A 101 -6.99 4.36 -1.00
C LYS A 101 -6.53 3.46 0.14
N ASP A 102 -6.44 4.04 1.33
CA ASP A 102 -6.14 3.30 2.54
C ASP A 102 -7.16 2.17 2.78
N ILE A 103 -6.70 0.92 2.69
CA ILE A 103 -7.56 -0.27 2.76
C ILE A 103 -8.24 -0.40 4.13
N PRO A 104 -7.57 -0.20 5.27
CA PRO A 104 -8.23 -0.16 6.59
C PRO A 104 -9.38 0.84 6.66
N THR A 105 -9.18 2.05 6.12
CA THR A 105 -10.25 3.05 6.02
C THR A 105 -11.41 2.56 5.14
N GLN A 106 -11.12 1.89 4.01
CA GLN A 106 -12.16 1.28 3.16
C GLN A 106 -12.98 0.23 3.93
N ILE A 107 -12.31 -0.67 4.67
CA ILE A 107 -12.97 -1.70 5.48
C ILE A 107 -13.86 -1.07 6.55
N CYS A 108 -13.34 -0.13 7.33
CA CYS A 108 -14.14 0.57 8.35
C CYS A 108 -15.34 1.29 7.73
N SER A 109 -15.14 2.00 6.61
CA SER A 109 -16.22 2.72 5.92
C SER A 109 -17.34 1.78 5.45
N PHE A 110 -16.99 0.58 4.99
CA PHE A 110 -17.96 -0.45 4.60
C PHE A 110 -18.78 -0.92 5.80
N VAL A 111 -18.12 -1.27 6.91
CA VAL A 111 -18.79 -1.76 8.12
C VAL A 111 -19.72 -0.69 8.71
N PHE A 112 -19.27 0.57 8.78
CA PHE A 112 -20.09 1.66 9.29
C PHE A 112 -21.32 1.92 8.42
N LYS A 113 -21.15 1.91 7.09
CA LYS A 113 -22.28 2.04 6.16
C LYS A 113 -23.27 0.89 6.31
N LYS A 114 -22.79 -0.34 6.48
CA LYS A 114 -23.63 -1.53 6.68
C LYS A 114 -24.46 -1.45 7.96
N LEU A 115 -23.89 -0.93 9.04
CA LEU A 115 -24.57 -0.76 10.33
C LEU A 115 -25.34 0.57 10.45
N GLN A 116 -25.39 1.38 9.39
CA GLN A 116 -26.05 2.69 9.37
C GLN A 116 -25.51 3.64 10.45
N LEU A 117 -24.21 3.53 10.77
CA LEU A 117 -23.57 4.35 11.78
C LEU A 117 -22.88 5.55 11.13
N THR A 118 -23.22 6.75 11.59
CA THR A 118 -22.53 7.98 11.21
C THR A 118 -21.37 8.22 12.18
N ILE A 119 -20.22 7.62 11.90
CA ILE A 119 -19.02 7.76 12.74
C ILE A 119 -18.06 8.75 12.09
N GLN A 120 -17.66 9.78 12.85
CA GLN A 120 -16.54 10.62 12.48
C GLN A 120 -15.24 9.89 12.82
N TYR A 121 -14.47 9.54 11.79
CA TYR A 121 -13.15 8.97 11.95
C TYR A 121 -12.10 9.98 11.50
N ASN A 122 -11.11 10.20 12.36
CA ASN A 122 -9.93 10.96 11.98
C ASN A 122 -8.90 9.96 11.43
N THR A 123 -8.81 9.83 10.11
CA THR A 123 -7.63 9.25 9.49
C THR A 123 -6.52 10.27 9.64
N ILE A 124 -5.57 10.03 10.55
CA ILE A 124 -4.31 10.78 10.55
C ILE A 124 -3.62 10.40 9.25
N GLN A 125 -3.77 11.24 8.22
CA GLN A 125 -3.03 11.09 6.97
C GLN A 125 -1.55 11.32 7.29
N THR A 126 -0.81 10.23 7.52
CA THR A 126 0.65 10.25 7.71
C THR A 126 1.38 10.56 6.41
N ASN A 127 0.76 10.30 5.25
CA ASN A 127 1.39 10.47 3.92
C ASN A 127 1.32 11.91 3.36
N LYS A 128 1.11 12.93 4.19
CA LYS A 128 1.07 14.33 3.72
C LYS A 128 2.39 14.76 3.07
N LEU A 129 3.51 14.22 3.53
CA LEU A 129 4.86 14.59 3.05
C LEU A 129 5.09 14.19 1.58
N LEU A 130 4.59 13.03 1.14
CA LEU A 130 4.69 12.58 -0.25
C LEU A 130 3.86 13.46 -1.21
N LYS A 131 2.68 13.92 -0.77
CA LYS A 131 1.85 14.87 -1.56
C LYS A 131 2.50 16.24 -1.72
N PHE A 132 3.33 16.67 -0.77
CA PHE A 132 4.11 17.90 -0.90
C PHE A 132 5.19 17.77 -1.97
N CYS A 133 5.83 16.60 -2.07
CA CYS A 133 6.88 16.36 -3.05
C CYS A 133 6.34 16.25 -4.48
N SER A 134 5.14 15.70 -4.69
CA SER A 134 4.58 15.56 -6.05
C SER A 134 4.42 16.89 -6.80
N HIS A 135 4.27 18.01 -6.09
CA HIS A 135 4.12 19.36 -6.67
C HIS A 135 5.46 20.10 -6.88
N ARG A 136 6.56 19.60 -6.31
CA ARG A 136 7.89 20.24 -6.38
C ARG A 136 8.91 19.43 -7.20
N LEU A 137 8.50 18.31 -7.79
CA LEU A 137 9.36 17.50 -8.63
C LEU A 137 9.30 18.00 -10.07
N PRO A 138 10.47 18.28 -10.70
CA PRO A 138 10.53 18.93 -12.01
C PRO A 138 10.00 18.09 -13.19
N TYR A 139 9.70 16.80 -12.97
CA TYR A 139 9.21 15.90 -14.01
C TYR A 139 7.91 15.21 -13.56
N THR A 140 6.79 15.90 -13.77
CA THR A 140 5.45 15.29 -13.69
C THR A 140 5.04 14.88 -15.10
N PHE A 141 4.90 13.58 -15.36
CA PHE A 141 4.24 13.09 -16.57
C PHE A 141 2.80 12.75 -16.21
N ASN A 142 1.82 13.47 -16.79
CA ASN A 142 0.40 13.33 -16.48
C ASN A 142 0.08 13.31 -14.97
N SER A 143 0.73 14.18 -14.20
CA SER A 143 0.51 14.30 -12.75
C SER A 143 0.83 13.03 -11.93
N CYS A 144 1.52 12.03 -12.51
CA CYS A 144 1.94 10.82 -11.81
C CYS A 144 3.45 10.85 -11.56
N VAL A 145 3.83 10.88 -10.28
CA VAL A 145 5.19 10.55 -9.83
C VAL A 145 5.14 9.10 -9.39
N PHE A 146 5.88 8.22 -10.08
CA PHE A 146 6.02 6.84 -9.64
C PHE A 146 7.20 6.76 -8.68
N GLU A 147 6.87 6.49 -7.43
CA GLU A 147 7.84 5.99 -6.47
C GLU A 147 8.54 4.76 -7.06
N ALA A 148 9.87 4.80 -7.17
CA ALA A 148 10.62 3.62 -7.56
C ALA A 148 10.50 2.62 -6.41
N SER A 149 9.93 1.45 -6.70
CA SER A 149 9.86 0.39 -5.70
C SER A 149 11.27 -0.02 -5.28
N ASP A 150 11.43 -0.46 -4.03
CA ASP A 150 12.71 -0.98 -3.54
C ASP A 150 13.25 -2.09 -4.45
N ALA A 151 12.36 -2.93 -4.99
CA ALA A 151 12.71 -3.98 -5.95
C ALA A 151 13.33 -3.41 -7.24
N TYR A 152 12.82 -2.28 -7.75
CA TYR A 152 13.40 -1.63 -8.93
C TYR A 152 14.81 -1.08 -8.63
N VAL A 153 14.99 -0.44 -7.47
CA VAL A 153 16.28 0.14 -7.06
C VAL A 153 17.32 -0.95 -6.86
N THR A 154 16.95 -2.04 -6.20
CA THR A 154 17.81 -3.21 -6.00
C THR A 154 18.18 -3.84 -7.34
N ALA A 155 17.22 -4.09 -8.23
CA ALA A 155 17.48 -4.67 -9.55
C ALA A 155 18.41 -3.78 -10.41
N LEU A 156 18.27 -2.46 -10.31
CA LEU A 156 19.16 -1.54 -11.00
C LEU A 156 20.58 -1.56 -10.40
N ASN A 157 20.69 -1.66 -9.07
CA ASN A 157 21.97 -1.81 -8.41
C ASN A 157 22.68 -3.11 -8.81
N ASP A 158 21.94 -4.22 -8.90
CA ASP A 158 22.46 -5.51 -9.36
C ASP A 158 22.99 -5.42 -10.80
N ARG A 159 22.24 -4.77 -11.69
CA ARG A 159 22.69 -4.51 -13.06
C ARG A 159 23.97 -3.68 -13.11
N ILE A 160 24.07 -2.61 -12.32
CA ILE A 160 25.28 -1.78 -12.27
C ILE A 160 26.48 -2.61 -11.80
N LYS A 161 26.29 -3.47 -10.79
CA LYS A 161 27.32 -4.38 -10.31
C LYS A 161 27.77 -5.34 -11.42
N GLU A 162 26.84 -5.95 -12.15
CA GLU A 162 27.15 -6.78 -13.31
C GLU A 162 27.97 -6.02 -14.37
N TYR A 163 27.59 -4.78 -14.69
CA TYR A 163 28.32 -3.94 -15.65
C TYR A 163 29.76 -3.66 -15.20
N PHE A 164 29.98 -3.34 -13.92
CA PHE A 164 31.34 -3.10 -13.42
C PHE A 164 32.20 -4.36 -13.45
N LEU A 165 31.64 -5.50 -13.04
CA LEU A 165 32.37 -6.77 -13.08
C LEU A 165 32.70 -7.20 -14.51
N ALA A 166 31.82 -6.91 -15.48
CA ALA A 166 32.08 -7.16 -16.90
C ALA A 166 33.20 -6.28 -17.49
N LEU A 167 33.66 -5.24 -16.79
CA LEU A 167 34.78 -4.41 -17.23
C LEU A 167 36.14 -4.99 -16.83
N ASN A 168 36.21 -6.04 -16.01
CA ASN A 168 37.48 -6.60 -15.53
C ASN A 168 38.43 -6.97 -16.67
N ASP A 169 37.91 -7.49 -17.78
CA ASP A 169 38.71 -7.84 -18.96
C ASP A 169 39.42 -6.63 -19.62
N LYS A 170 38.99 -5.40 -19.30
CA LYS A 170 39.50 -4.14 -19.86
C LYS A 170 40.27 -3.30 -18.84
N LEU A 171 40.32 -3.71 -17.58
CA LEU A 171 40.94 -2.95 -16.51
C LEU A 171 42.32 -3.55 -16.18
N PRO A 172 43.29 -2.71 -15.79
CA PRO A 172 44.60 -3.21 -15.35
C PRO A 172 44.54 -3.99 -14.03
N LEU A 173 43.44 -3.87 -13.28
CA LEU A 173 43.16 -4.57 -12.03
C LEU A 173 41.69 -4.97 -11.97
N ASP A 174 41.44 -6.18 -11.48
CA ASP A 174 40.08 -6.71 -11.33
C ASP A 174 39.31 -6.01 -10.20
N ILE A 175 38.10 -5.59 -10.51
CA ILE A 175 37.09 -5.23 -9.53
C ILE A 175 36.59 -6.52 -8.87
N ARG A 176 36.76 -6.62 -7.55
CA ARG A 176 36.36 -7.79 -6.76
C ARG A 176 34.89 -7.76 -6.34
N ASP A 177 34.42 -6.61 -5.89
CA ASP A 177 33.04 -6.44 -5.45
C ASP A 177 32.60 -4.96 -5.53
N VAL A 178 31.30 -4.76 -5.60
CA VAL A 178 30.64 -3.45 -5.63
C VAL A 178 29.53 -3.46 -4.59
N PHE A 179 29.69 -2.65 -3.55
CA PHE A 179 28.70 -2.48 -2.49
C PHE A 179 28.01 -1.13 -2.62
N CYS A 180 26.69 -1.11 -2.47
CA CYS A 180 25.93 0.13 -2.45
C CYS A 180 25.51 0.49 -1.02
N LEU A 181 25.88 1.68 -0.58
CA LEU A 181 25.67 2.17 0.78
C LEU A 181 24.57 3.24 0.87
N SER A 182 23.83 3.46 -0.21
CA SER A 182 22.78 4.47 -0.27
C SER A 182 21.67 4.21 0.75
N SER A 183 21.12 5.27 1.34
CA SER A 183 19.96 5.20 2.23
C SER A 183 18.71 4.66 1.51
N SER A 184 18.63 4.84 0.19
CA SER A 184 17.52 4.35 -0.64
C SER A 184 17.41 2.83 -0.66
N LEU A 185 18.52 2.09 -0.56
CA LEU A 185 18.50 0.62 -0.52
C LEU A 185 18.20 0.05 0.86
N ARG A 186 18.30 0.89 1.91
CA ARG A 186 18.03 0.49 3.30
C ARG A 186 16.69 1.00 3.79
N THR A 187 15.80 1.45 2.90
CA THR A 187 14.49 2.05 3.24
C THR A 187 14.59 3.20 4.26
N LEU A 188 15.73 3.90 4.28
CA LEU A 188 16.05 4.99 5.22
C LEU A 188 16.08 6.36 4.53
N ALA A 189 15.79 6.42 3.23
CA ALA A 189 15.76 7.67 2.51
C ALA A 189 14.58 8.53 3.00
N ALA A 190 14.83 9.81 3.28
CA ALA A 190 13.80 10.74 3.73
C ALA A 190 12.69 10.93 2.67
N LEU A 191 13.03 10.76 1.40
CA LEU A 191 12.13 10.69 0.27
C LEU A 191 12.45 9.43 -0.53
N PRO A 192 11.43 8.70 -1.01
CA PRO A 192 11.69 7.52 -1.78
C PRO A 192 12.30 7.90 -3.14
N PRO A 193 13.15 7.04 -3.71
CA PRO A 193 13.75 7.30 -5.02
C PRO A 193 12.65 7.40 -6.09
N ILE A 194 12.84 8.28 -7.05
CA ILE A 194 11.87 8.50 -8.14
C ILE A 194 12.41 7.86 -9.41
N ALA A 195 11.60 7.00 -10.03
CA ALA A 195 11.94 6.44 -11.31
C ALA A 195 11.67 7.48 -12.40
N LEU A 196 12.74 8.05 -12.97
CA LEU A 196 12.63 8.86 -14.18
C LEU A 196 12.47 7.90 -15.37
N LEU A 197 11.25 7.80 -15.91
CA LEU A 197 11.02 7.11 -17.17
C LEU A 197 11.57 8.00 -18.30
N PRO A 198 12.54 7.54 -19.10
CA PRO A 198 12.97 8.27 -20.27
C PRO A 198 11.86 8.20 -21.34
N TYR A 199 11.12 9.30 -21.50
CA TYR A 199 10.17 9.58 -22.60
C TYR A 199 8.90 8.70 -22.69
N PRO A 200 7.81 9.20 -23.32
CA PRO A 200 6.50 8.55 -23.29
C PRO A 200 6.46 7.34 -24.22
N LEU A 201 5.94 6.23 -23.72
CA LEU A 201 5.35 5.17 -24.54
C LEU A 201 4.11 5.72 -25.24
N THR A 202 4.31 6.50 -26.31
CA THR A 202 3.26 6.74 -27.29
C THR A 202 2.86 5.38 -27.87
N LYS A 203 1.54 5.16 -27.92
CA LYS A 203 0.86 3.94 -28.36
C LYS A 203 1.70 3.15 -29.37
N ARG A 204 2.14 1.93 -28.99
CA ARG A 204 2.77 0.98 -29.91
C ARG A 204 1.79 0.65 -31.04
N SER A 205 1.86 1.42 -32.13
CA SER A 205 1.58 0.95 -33.47
C SER A 205 2.77 0.09 -33.92
N VAL A 206 2.45 -1.06 -34.48
CA VAL A 206 3.30 -2.02 -35.20
C VAL A 206 4.57 -1.39 -35.81
N TYR A 207 5.79 -1.84 -35.40
CA TYR A 207 6.91 -2.30 -36.24
C TYR A 207 8.24 -2.51 -35.45
N SER A 208 8.99 -3.52 -35.92
CA SER A 208 10.35 -4.07 -35.69
C SER A 208 11.39 -3.44 -34.74
N PRO A 209 12.34 -4.25 -34.21
CA PRO A 209 13.26 -3.85 -33.14
C PRO A 209 14.48 -3.09 -33.69
N PRO A 210 14.98 -2.08 -32.96
CA PRO A 210 16.37 -1.69 -33.03
C PRO A 210 17.09 -2.02 -31.73
N SER A 211 18.27 -2.61 -31.89
CA SER A 211 19.32 -2.76 -30.90
C SER A 211 19.69 -1.42 -30.26
N SER A 212 19.41 -1.26 -28.97
CA SER A 212 20.23 -0.47 -28.03
C SER A 212 19.59 -0.54 -26.64
N HIS A 213 20.39 -0.88 -25.64
CA HIS A 213 19.95 -0.97 -24.25
C HIS A 213 19.53 0.42 -23.75
N PRO A 214 18.34 0.58 -23.13
CA PRO A 214 17.95 1.84 -22.53
C PRO A 214 18.83 2.12 -21.29
N VAL A 215 19.55 3.23 -21.31
CA VAL A 215 20.33 3.73 -20.17
C VAL A 215 19.38 4.45 -19.22
N HIS A 216 19.22 3.90 -18.01
CA HIS A 216 18.46 4.52 -16.93
C HIS A 216 19.41 5.33 -16.04
N PHE A 217 19.12 6.61 -15.81
CA PHE A 217 19.87 7.44 -14.86
C PHE A 217 19.07 7.60 -13.56
N ILE A 218 19.67 7.22 -12.43
CA ILE A 218 19.23 7.64 -11.10
C ILE A 218 20.11 8.84 -10.72
N GLN A 219 19.50 10.00 -10.50
CA GLN A 219 20.21 11.14 -9.91
C GLN A 219 19.71 11.37 -8.48
N PRO A 220 20.59 11.37 -7.47
CA PRO A 220 20.24 11.90 -6.15
C PRO A 220 20.11 13.43 -6.27
N LEU A 221 18.93 13.97 -5.97
CA LEU A 221 18.73 15.41 -5.82
C LEU A 221 19.15 15.82 -4.41
N TYR A 222 20.25 16.57 -4.31
CA TYR A 222 20.63 17.26 -3.08
C TYR A 222 19.92 18.62 -3.04
N GLY A 223 19.06 18.82 -2.05
CA GLY A 223 18.55 20.14 -1.70
C GLY A 223 19.41 20.74 -0.59
N LEU A 224 20.03 21.89 -0.83
CA LEU A 224 20.61 22.71 0.24
C LEU A 224 19.47 23.42 0.98
N LEU A 225 19.43 23.24 2.30
CA LEU A 225 18.61 24.04 3.21
C LEU A 225 19.24 25.44 3.31
N THR A 226 18.56 26.44 2.75
CA THR A 226 18.76 27.86 3.08
C THR A 226 17.65 28.32 3.99
#